data_AF-A0A2J5P6P8-F1
#
_entry.id   AF-A0A2J5P6P8-F1
#
_cell.length_a   1.000
_cell.length_b   1.000
_cell.length_c   1.000
_cell.angle_alpha   90.00
_cell.angle_beta   90.00
_cell.angle_gamma   90.00
#
_symmetry.space_group_name_H-M   'P 1'
#
loop_
_entity.id
_entity.type
_entity.pdbx_description
1 polymer ?
#
loop_
_entity_poly.entity_id
_entity_poly.type
_entity_poly.pdbx_seq_one_letter_code
_entity_poly.pdbx_strand_id
1 'polypeptide(L)' 'MTTHRSEKDSMGAIDVPADKLWGAQTQRSLEHFRISTEKMPAELIYALALTKRAAAKVNNDLG' A
#
# COMPACT_ATOMS: atom_id res chain seq x y z
N MET A 1 14.90 -17.09 -5.07
CA MET A 1 15.02 -16.27 -3.84
C MET A 1 14.37 -14.94 -4.12
N THR A 2 13.32 -14.58 -3.38
CA THR A 2 12.75 -13.22 -3.45
C THR A 2 13.75 -12.26 -2.82
N THR A 3 14.30 -11.37 -3.64
CA THR A 3 15.09 -10.23 -3.14
C THR A 3 14.15 -9.32 -2.34
N HIS A 4 14.67 -8.65 -1.31
CA HIS A 4 13.92 -7.70 -0.50
C HIS A 4 14.49 -6.29 -0.71
N ARG A 5 13.63 -5.28 -0.61
CA ARG A 5 14.02 -3.87 -0.50
C ARG A 5 13.71 -3.36 0.90
N SER A 6 14.57 -2.53 1.44
CA SER A 6 14.33 -1.88 2.73
C SER A 6 13.45 -0.64 2.52
N GLU A 7 12.32 -0.60 3.20
CA GLU A 7 11.38 0.54 3.22
C GLU A 7 11.31 1.11 4.65
N LYS A 8 10.94 2.39 4.78
CA LYS A 8 10.86 3.06 6.09
C LYS A 8 9.56 3.82 6.27
N ASP A 9 8.94 3.66 7.44
CA ASP A 9 7.86 4.51 7.94
C ASP A 9 8.27 5.20 9.25
N SER A 10 7.34 5.88 9.93
CA SER A 10 7.60 6.55 11.22
C SER A 10 7.97 5.58 12.36
N MET A 11 7.73 4.27 12.20
CA MET A 11 8.06 3.24 13.18
C MET A 11 9.43 2.59 12.93
N GLY A 12 10.11 2.93 11.83
CA GLY A 12 11.44 2.42 11.49
C GLY A 12 11.49 1.71 10.14
N ALA A 13 12.59 1.01 9.89
CA ALA A 13 12.80 0.25 8.66
C ALA A 13 12.10 -1.12 8.72
N ILE A 14 11.70 -1.64 7.54
CA ILE A 14 11.10 -2.96 7.36
C ILE A 14 11.45 -3.50 5.96
N ASP A 15 11.66 -4.81 5.86
CA ASP A 15 11.96 -5.46 4.59
C ASP A 15 10.67 -5.78 3.82
N VAL A 16 10.62 -5.35 2.56
CA VAL A 16 9.49 -5.57 1.66
C VAL A 16 9.95 -6.42 0.48
N PRO A 17 9.21 -7.47 0.07
CA PRO A 17 9.58 -8.24 -1.11
C PRO A 17 9.68 -7.34 -2.36
N ALA A 18 10.79 -7.48 -3.10
CA ALA A 18 11.10 -6.59 -4.22
C ALA A 18 10.12 -6.73 -5.40
N ASP A 19 9.41 -7.85 -5.50
CA ASP A 19 8.40 -8.13 -6.52
C ASP A 19 7.02 -7.49 -6.23
N LYS A 20 6.88 -6.76 -5.12
CA LYS A 20 5.63 -6.13 -4.69
C LYS A 20 5.70 -4.62 -4.85
N LEU A 21 4.55 -3.98 -5.08
CA LEU A 21 4.46 -2.53 -5.29
C LEU A 21 4.12 -1.74 -4.01
N TRP A 22 3.81 -2.42 -2.90
CA TRP A 22 3.47 -1.75 -1.64
C TRP A 22 4.72 -1.34 -0.84
N GLY A 23 4.53 -0.48 0.16
CA GLY A 23 5.63 0.03 1.01
C GLY A 23 5.58 -0.46 2.45
N ALA A 24 6.34 0.21 3.32
CA ALA A 24 6.52 -0.15 4.73
C ALA A 24 5.21 -0.35 5.51
N GLN A 25 4.27 0.60 5.41
CA GLN A 25 3.03 0.54 6.20
C GLN A 25 2.14 -0.66 5.81
N THR A 26 2.05 -0.97 4.51
CA THR A 26 1.28 -2.14 4.04
C THR A 26 1.95 -3.43 4.47
N GLN A 27 3.28 -3.51 4.42
CA GLN A 27 4.04 -4.67 4.90
C GLN A 27 3.81 -4.90 6.40
N ARG A 28 3.92 -3.85 7.21
CA ARG A 28 3.68 -3.90 8.65
C ARG A 28 2.23 -4.30 8.98
N SER A 29 1.27 -3.76 8.24
CA SER A 29 -0.14 -4.16 8.38
C SER A 29 -0.34 -5.64 8.07
N LEU A 30 0.30 -6.16 7.01
CA LEU A 30 0.23 -7.58 6.66
C LEU A 30 0.79 -8.50 7.76
N GLU A 31 1.84 -8.06 8.47
CA GLU A 31 2.43 -8.81 9.58
C GLU A 31 1.56 -8.77 10.85
N HIS A 32 0.95 -7.63 11.17
CA HIS A 32 0.14 -7.48 12.39
C HIS A 32 -1.30 -7.99 12.26
N PHE A 33 -1.90 -7.85 11.08
CA PHE A 33 -3.31 -8.20 10.83
C PHE A 33 -3.43 -9.46 9.98
N ARG A 34 -2.62 -10.49 10.27
CA ARG A 34 -2.67 -11.80 9.61
C ARG A 34 -3.81 -12.66 10.18
N ILE A 35 -5.04 -12.18 10.03
CA ILE A 35 -6.26 -12.80 10.53
C ILE A 35 -7.14 -13.14 9.32
N SER A 36 -7.72 -14.34 9.31
CA SER A 36 -8.56 -14.84 8.20
C SER A 36 -7.80 -14.99 6.87
N THR A 37 -8.54 -15.35 5.82
CA THR A 37 -8.09 -15.40 4.42
C THR A 37 -8.84 -14.42 3.53
N GLU A 38 -9.87 -13.76 4.08
CA GLU A 38 -10.63 -12.72 3.39
C GLU A 38 -9.71 -11.54 3.06
N LYS A 39 -9.88 -11.01 1.85
CA LYS A 39 -9.15 -9.86 1.35
C LYS A 39 -10.11 -8.74 1.05
N MET A 40 -9.55 -7.54 0.88
CA MET A 40 -10.35 -6.40 0.49
C MET A 40 -11.02 -6.65 -0.88
N PRO A 41 -12.34 -6.41 -1.01
CA PRO A 41 -13.06 -6.62 -2.27
C PRO A 41 -12.46 -5.78 -3.40
N ALA A 42 -12.46 -6.32 -4.62
CA ALA A 42 -11.88 -5.66 -5.78
C ALA A 42 -12.59 -4.32 -6.08
N GLU A 43 -13.90 -4.27 -5.88
CA GLU A 43 -14.75 -3.10 -6.03
C GLU A 43 -14.27 -1.94 -5.14
N LEU A 44 -13.87 -2.24 -3.90
CA LEU A 44 -13.36 -1.22 -2.99
C LEU A 44 -11.97 -0.72 -3.42
N ILE A 45 -11.13 -1.61 -3.94
CA ILE A 45 -9.82 -1.23 -4.48
C ILE A 45 -9.99 -0.31 -5.70
N TYR A 46 -10.93 -0.62 -6.60
CA TYR A 46 -11.24 0.24 -7.74
C TYR A 46 -11.81 1.60 -7.32
N ALA A 47 -12.73 1.61 -6.36
CA ALA A 47 -13.27 2.86 -5.80
C ALA A 47 -12.15 3.73 -5.19
N LEU A 48 -11.20 3.12 -4.46
CA LEU A 48 -10.05 3.82 -3.90
C LEU A 48 -9.14 4.40 -5.00
N ALA A 49 -8.88 3.62 -6.07
CA ALA A 49 -8.07 4.10 -7.20
C ALA A 49 -8.73 5.29 -7.92
N LEU A 50 -10.05 5.24 -8.15
CA LEU A 50 -10.81 6.36 -8.72
C LEU A 50 -10.75 7.60 -7.82
N THR A 51 -10.87 7.40 -6.51
CA THR A 51 -10.78 8.48 -5.51
C THR A 51 -9.40 9.15 -5.55
N LYS A 52 -8.32 8.36 -5.60
CA LYS A 52 -6.96 8.90 -5.69
C LYS A 52 -6.70 9.62 -7.01
N ARG A 53 -7.24 9.12 -8.12
CA ARG A 53 -7.17 9.81 -9.43
C ARG A 53 -7.87 11.17 -9.39
N ALA A 54 -9.08 11.22 -8.84
CA ALA A 54 -9.84 12.46 -8.72
C ALA A 54 -9.13 13.47 -7.81
N ALA A 55 -8.64 13.02 -6.65
CA ALA A 55 -7.90 13.86 -5.71
C ALA A 55 -6.61 14.43 -6.34
N ALA A 56 -5.83 13.59 -7.04
CA ALA A 56 -4.63 14.04 -7.74
C ALA A 56 -4.94 15.09 -8.81
N LYS A 57 -6.03 14.90 -9.57
CA LYS A 57 -6.48 15.90 -10.55
C LYS A 57 -6.83 17.23 -9.89
N VAL A 58 -7.62 17.21 -8.81
CA VAL A 58 -8.02 18.45 -8.12
C VAL A 58 -6.83 19.15 -7.51
N ASN A 59 -5.90 18.43 -6.88
CA ASN A 59 -4.68 19.03 -6.36
C ASN A 59 -3.87 19.71 -7.47
N ASN A 60 -3.69 19.03 -8.61
CA ASN A 60 -2.99 19.61 -9.76
C ASN A 60 -3.70 20.85 -10.32
N ASP A 61 -5.03 20.86 -10.34
CA ASP A 61 -5.82 21.99 -10.82
C ASP A 61 -5.74 23.20 -9.86
N LEU A 62 -5.35 23.00 -8.60
CA LEU A 62 -5.23 24.04 -7.56
C LEU A 62 -3.79 24.55 -7.33
N GLY A 63 -2.78 23.86 -7.88
CA GLY A 63 -1.35 24.18 -7.71
C GLY A 63 -0.71 23.58 -6.46
#